data_AF-A0A8D5UG70-F1
#
_entry.id   AF-A0A8D5UG70-F1
#
_cell.length_a   1.000
_cell.length_b   1.000
_cell.length_c   1.000
_cell.angle_alpha   90.00
_cell.angle_beta   90.00
_cell.angle_gamma   90.00
#
_symmetry.space_group_name_H-M   'P 1'
#
loop_
_entity.id
_entity.type
_entity.pdbx_description
1 polymer ?
#
loop_
_entity_poly.entity_id
_entity_poly.type
_entity_poly.pdbx_seq_one_letter_code
_entity_poly.pdbx_strand_id
1 'polypeptide(L)'
;MKKAPPTGAVQSWDLDPYFKGAFSMFKPYLETGLFPNIPVPERVHFADEHTSLTHAWIQKAIESGIRVALEVNDLPGNDQFKKSNVSSSNP
;
A
#
# COMPACT_ATOMS: atom_id res chain seq x y z
N MET A 1 27.86 43.93 3.85
CA MET A 1 26.53 43.28 3.75
C MET A 1 26.74 41.78 3.98
N LYS A 2 26.26 41.21 5.09
CA LYS A 2 26.38 39.76 5.36
C LYS A 2 25.27 39.06 4.56
N LYS A 3 25.60 38.11 3.68
CA LYS A 3 24.60 37.30 2.98
C LYS A 3 23.84 36.45 4.00
N ALA A 4 22.51 36.45 3.94
CA ALA A 4 21.70 35.51 4.70
C ALA A 4 22.08 34.07 4.30
N PRO A 5 22.14 33.12 5.25
CA PRO A 5 22.41 31.73 4.91
C PRO A 5 21.31 31.21 3.97
N PRO A 6 21.64 30.32 3.01
CA PRO A 6 20.65 29.76 2.10
C PRO A 6 19.56 29.04 2.88
N THR A 7 18.30 29.45 2.69
CA THR A 7 17.13 28.74 3.18
C THR A 7 16.83 27.58 2.23
N GLY A 8 16.96 26.35 2.72
CA GLY A 8 16.63 25.14 1.98
C GLY A 8 16.33 24.00 2.94
N ALA A 9 15.50 23.06 2.50
CA ALA A 9 15.23 21.80 3.19
C ALA A 9 15.73 20.65 2.31
N VAL A 10 16.33 19.65 2.95
CA VAL A 10 16.76 18.40 2.29
C VAL A 10 16.09 17.27 3.05
N GLN A 11 15.44 16.38 2.32
CA GLN A 11 14.85 15.15 2.88
C GLN A 11 15.69 13.96 2.41
N SER A 12 16.11 13.12 3.35
CA SER A 12 16.65 11.80 3.06
C SER A 12 15.64 10.76 3.53
N TRP A 13 15.05 10.03 2.58
CA TRP A 13 14.11 8.95 2.89
C TRP A 13 14.77 7.75 3.57
N ASP A 14 16.09 7.60 3.42
CA ASP A 14 16.85 6.52 4.08
C ASP A 14 17.06 6.80 5.58
N LEU A 15 16.99 8.07 5.99
CA LEU A 15 17.22 8.51 7.37
C LEU A 15 15.90 8.83 8.12
N ASP A 16 14.76 8.68 7.46
CA ASP A 16 13.47 8.92 8.09
C ASP A 16 13.12 7.75 9.04
N PRO A 17 12.65 7.99 10.28
CA PRO A 17 12.32 6.89 11.20
C PRO A 17 11.10 6.06 10.77
N TYR A 18 10.22 6.63 9.93
CA TYR A 18 9.01 5.96 9.45
C TYR A 18 9.21 5.31 8.08
N PHE A 19 10.16 5.82 7.29
CA PHE A 19 10.48 5.28 5.97
C PHE A 19 11.90 4.71 5.96
N LYS A 20 12.07 3.47 5.52
CA LYS A 20 13.40 2.82 5.45
C LYS A 20 14.01 2.90 4.05
N GLY A 21 13.70 3.98 3.34
CA GLY A 21 13.99 4.16 1.91
C GLY A 21 12.86 4.87 1.18
N ALA A 22 13.11 5.24 -0.08
CA ALA A 22 12.18 6.05 -0.88
C ALA A 22 11.01 5.24 -1.48
N PHE A 23 11.27 4.04 -1.99
CA PHE A 23 10.29 3.14 -2.61
C PHE A 23 10.88 1.73 -2.73
N SER A 24 10.05 0.73 -2.98
CA SER A 24 10.51 -0.64 -3.24
C SER A 24 11.13 -0.77 -4.62
N MET A 25 12.22 -1.53 -4.71
CA MET A 25 12.84 -1.84 -5.98
C MET A 25 13.49 -3.21 -5.88
N PHE A 26 13.03 -4.14 -6.72
CA PHE A 26 13.65 -5.45 -6.78
C PHE A 26 15.04 -5.36 -7.42
N LYS A 27 15.96 -6.16 -6.89
CA LYS A 27 17.18 -6.51 -7.63
C LYS A 27 16.78 -7.31 -8.88
N PRO A 28 17.63 -7.33 -9.93
CA PRO A 28 17.40 -8.19 -11.09
C PRO A 28 17.08 -9.63 -10.66
N TYR A 29 16.04 -10.21 -11.26
CA TYR A 29 15.54 -11.57 -11.00
C TYR A 29 14.94 -11.84 -9.61
N LEU A 30 14.98 -10.89 -8.67
CA LEU A 30 14.34 -11.07 -7.37
C LEU A 30 12.82 -11.01 -7.48
N GLU A 31 12.32 -10.17 -8.39
CA GLU A 31 10.90 -10.03 -8.68
C GLU A 31 10.24 -11.39 -8.96
N THR A 32 10.79 -12.21 -9.85
CA THR A 32 10.19 -13.48 -10.26
C THR A 32 10.14 -14.51 -9.13
N GLY A 33 11.09 -14.47 -8.19
CA GLY A 33 11.14 -15.40 -7.05
C GLY A 33 10.35 -14.93 -5.84
N LEU A 34 10.33 -13.61 -5.57
CA LEU A 34 9.78 -13.04 -4.34
C LEU A 34 8.39 -12.45 -4.54
N PHE A 35 8.16 -11.70 -5.63
CA PHE A 35 6.93 -10.96 -5.82
C PHE A 35 5.66 -11.82 -5.79
N PRO A 36 5.62 -13.04 -6.37
CA PRO A 36 4.41 -13.87 -6.34
C PRO A 36 3.87 -14.15 -4.93
N ASN A 37 4.70 -14.05 -3.89
CA ASN A 37 4.31 -14.31 -2.51
C ASN A 37 3.93 -13.04 -1.74
N ILE A 38 4.32 -11.84 -2.19
CA ILE A 38 4.06 -10.58 -1.49
C ILE A 38 2.56 -10.22 -1.41
N PRO A 39 1.76 -10.30 -2.49
CA PRO A 39 0.37 -9.90 -2.44
C PRO A 39 -0.55 -11.01 -1.92
N VAL A 40 -0.04 -12.21 -1.64
CA VAL A 40 -0.84 -13.36 -1.18
C VAL A 40 -1.28 -13.11 0.26
N PRO A 41 -2.59 -13.00 0.52
CA PRO A 41 -3.07 -12.78 1.88
C PRO A 41 -3.04 -14.09 2.68
N GLU A 42 -2.72 -13.95 3.97
CA GLU A 42 -2.95 -15.00 4.96
C GLU A 42 -4.01 -14.53 5.96
N ARG A 43 -3.65 -14.36 7.24
CA ARG A 43 -4.50 -13.69 8.25
C ARG A 43 -4.38 -12.17 8.21
N VAL A 44 -3.40 -11.68 7.46
CA VAL A 44 -3.07 -10.26 7.29
C VAL A 44 -3.00 -9.99 5.80
N HIS A 45 -3.58 -8.88 5.39
CA HIS A 45 -3.57 -8.41 4.02
C HIS A 45 -2.60 -7.23 3.91
N PHE A 46 -1.69 -7.31 2.94
CA PHE A 46 -0.75 -6.22 2.65
C PHE A 46 -1.26 -5.39 1.47
N ALA A 47 -1.18 -4.07 1.65
CA ALA A 47 -1.43 -3.07 0.63
C ALA A 47 -0.27 -2.07 0.63
N ASP A 48 -0.31 -1.16 -0.33
CA ASP A 48 0.73 -0.18 -0.71
C ASP A 48 1.53 -0.61 -1.97
N GLU A 49 2.35 0.30 -2.50
CA GLU A 49 3.07 0.14 -3.77
C GLU A 49 3.92 -1.13 -3.84
N HIS A 50 4.51 -1.53 -2.71
CA HIS A 50 5.42 -2.68 -2.61
C HIS A 50 4.71 -4.01 -2.89
N THR A 51 3.37 -4.01 -2.92
CA THR A 51 2.53 -5.16 -3.28
C THR A 51 2.19 -5.20 -4.78
N SER A 52 2.80 -4.33 -5.59
CA SER A 52 2.66 -4.24 -7.05
C SER A 52 4.01 -4.22 -7.76
N LEU A 53 4.01 -4.39 -9.09
CA LEU A 53 5.21 -4.36 -9.94
C LEU A 53 5.58 -2.97 -10.47
N THR A 54 4.69 -1.99 -10.35
CA THR A 54 5.00 -0.61 -10.73
C THR A 54 5.25 0.22 -9.50
N HIS A 55 6.48 0.13 -8.99
CA HIS A 55 6.91 0.79 -7.78
C HIS A 55 6.96 2.32 -7.87
N ALA A 56 7.03 2.98 -6.72
CA ALA A 56 7.21 4.43 -6.57
C ALA A 56 6.01 5.31 -7.00
N TRP A 57 4.83 4.74 -7.24
CA TRP A 57 3.63 5.49 -7.64
C TRP A 57 2.48 5.34 -6.65
N ILE A 58 1.86 6.48 -6.31
CA ILE A 58 0.65 6.56 -5.46
C ILE A 58 -0.49 5.69 -6.02
N GLN A 59 -0.59 5.58 -7.34
CA GLN A 59 -1.60 4.75 -8.01
C GLN A 59 -1.65 3.33 -7.46
N LYS A 60 -0.49 2.71 -7.18
CA LYS A 60 -0.44 1.34 -6.66
C LYS A 60 -0.76 1.25 -5.19
N ALA A 61 -0.51 2.30 -4.42
CA ALA A 61 -1.01 2.39 -3.06
C ALA A 61 -2.55 2.39 -3.03
N ILE A 62 -3.18 3.14 -3.94
CA ILE A 62 -4.64 3.22 -4.05
C ILE A 62 -5.23 1.89 -4.54
N GLU A 63 -4.73 1.35 -5.65
CA GLU A 63 -5.27 0.12 -6.24
C GLU A 63 -5.15 -1.08 -5.29
N SER A 64 -4.01 -1.22 -4.60
CA SER A 64 -3.83 -2.29 -3.61
C SER A 64 -4.69 -2.09 -2.37
N GLY A 65 -4.91 -0.84 -1.93
CA GLY A 65 -5.83 -0.53 -0.84
C GLY A 65 -7.27 -0.94 -1.16
N ILE A 66 -7.74 -0.66 -2.40
CA ILE A 66 -9.06 -1.10 -2.87
C ILE A 66 -9.13 -2.63 -2.90
N ARG A 67 -8.10 -3.30 -3.46
CA ARG A 67 -8.00 -4.76 -3.49
C ARG A 67 -8.14 -5.35 -2.09
N VAL A 68 -7.35 -4.89 -1.12
CA VAL A 68 -7.39 -5.40 0.26
C VAL A 68 -8.74 -5.12 0.93
N ALA A 69 -9.35 -3.95 0.70
CA ALA A 69 -10.66 -3.64 1.24
C ALA A 69 -11.73 -4.63 0.74
N LEU A 70 -11.67 -5.01 -0.54
CA LEU A 70 -12.56 -6.03 -1.10
C LEU A 70 -12.26 -7.42 -0.53
N GLU A 71 -11.00 -7.82 -0.47
CA GLU A 71 -10.57 -9.11 0.09
C GLU A 71 -11.08 -9.30 1.53
N VAL A 72 -10.96 -8.28 2.38
CA VAL A 72 -11.44 -8.31 3.77
C VAL A 72 -12.97 -8.28 3.84
N ASN A 73 -13.62 -7.45 3.03
CA ASN A 73 -15.08 -7.35 2.98
C ASN A 73 -15.74 -8.67 2.53
N ASP A 74 -15.06 -9.46 1.71
CA ASP A 74 -15.56 -10.72 1.15
C ASP A 74 -15.17 -11.95 1.98
N LEU A 75 -14.55 -11.76 3.15
CA LEU A 75 -14.26 -12.87 4.07
C LEU A 75 -15.54 -13.56 4.58
N PRO A 76 -15.53 -14.90 4.73
CA PRO A 76 -16.65 -15.66 5.29
C PRO A 76 -17.02 -15.14 6.68
N GLY A 77 -18.25 -14.68 6.84
CA GLY A 77 -18.76 -14.07 8.09
C GLY A 77 -19.26 -12.63 7.93
N ASN A 78 -18.76 -11.89 6.94
CA ASN A 78 -19.25 -10.55 6.63
C ASN A 78 -20.58 -10.56 5.84
N ASP A 79 -21.03 -11.72 5.37
CA ASP A 79 -22.28 -11.90 4.63
C ASP A 79 -23.52 -11.50 5.42
N GLN A 80 -23.49 -11.69 6.75
CA GLN A 80 -24.62 -11.31 7.62
C GLN A 80 -24.77 -9.78 7.71
N PHE A 81 -23.64 -9.07 7.78
CA PHE A 81 -23.59 -7.61 7.76
C PHE A 81 -24.02 -7.04 6.40
N LYS A 82 -23.63 -7.69 5.30
CA LYS A 82 -24.09 -7.32 3.95
C LYS A 82 -25.61 -7.50 3.82
N LYS A 83 -26.16 -8.61 4.31
CA LYS A 83 -27.61 -8.90 4.25
C LYS A 83 -28.44 -7.91 5.06
N SER A 84 -27.99 -7.49 6.25
CA SER A 84 -28.72 -6.49 7.05
C SER A 84 -28.79 -5.14 6.35
N ASN A 85 -27.70 -4.70 5.72
CA ASN A 85 -27.62 -3.36 5.10
C ASN A 85 -28.36 -3.27 3.76
N VAL A 86 -28.43 -4.37 3.00
CA VAL A 86 -29.21 -4.44 1.75
C VAL A 86 -30.72 -4.43 2.04
N SER A 87 -31.17 -4.99 3.17
CA SER A 87 -32.59 -4.93 3.56
C SER A 87 -33.06 -3.55 4.02
N SER A 88 -32.15 -2.67 4.46
CA SER A 88 -32.46 -1.31 4.91
C SER A 88 -32.38 -0.24 3.83
N SER A 89 -31.86 -0.57 2.64
CA SER A 89 -31.64 0.38 1.54
C SER A 89 -32.73 0.36 0.46
N ASN A 90 -33.81 -0.39 0.67
CA ASN A 90 -34.96 -0.40 -0.24
C ASN A 90 -36.12 0.37 0.43
N PRO A 91 -36.66 1.45 -0.18
CA PRO A 91 -37.91 2.05 0.26
C PRO A 91 -39.11 1.11 0.07
#